data_AF-A0A6A4WJ37-F1
#
_entry.id   AF-A0A6A4WJ37-F1
#
_cell.length_a   1.000
_cell.length_b   1.000
_cell.length_c   1.000
_cell.angle_alpha   90.00
_cell.angle_beta   90.00
_cell.angle_gamma   90.00
#
_symmetry.space_group_name_H-M   'P 1'
#
loop_
_entity.id
_entity.type
_entity.pdbx_description
1 polymer ?
#
loop_
_entity_poly.entity_id
_entity_poly.type
_entity_poly.pdbx_seq_one_letter_code
_entity_poly.pdbx_strand_id
1 'polypeptide(L)'
;MEKWKQRLQLPRRVTKAVEVDGPAAADTLEVRGQEQEVGRQGQEVSDRLAALSLSVDQSRLHEQRLGAVLRGHFRLEPSSLPIHLKYIRQVLAPKLQRDLNAQLSALGRDATLPTDECGRCGGLPADGLRVERTTISGSVADRVGWITINRLKLVLHSDHDFMLELNVSAAPLAAEAASGASEPCLAPSDTPGFYRLLLGRSAECRHPQRRELPAAAVRAAMTAAVRGHCAGAEPRVSGPAVTFDDGQGDVDCVSCVPVRCEAAVPWLAELRARPRPAGWPGERLLARLAGPLHLVPVGPGAADRRLWRLSFSGPESLLVRALPARARYCLLLLRLVRAHRRQQLATVSSYYLKTCVFWLCQWRPEADWQEPLAAIRAVLAMLEEAIDQGFLPCFFWSEMNVFREPTPERLAALRFTVRRFQEDLVHILYTLLNRTKKVWGLRMIADQD
;
A
#
# COMPACT_ATOMS: atom_id res chain seq x y z
N MET A 1 -8.57 21.37 -3.53
CA MET A 1 -8.88 20.35 -2.51
C MET A 1 -10.33 20.40 -2.07
N GLU A 2 -11.01 21.56 -2.08
CA GLU A 2 -12.44 21.64 -1.71
C GLU A 2 -13.40 20.84 -2.61
N LYS A 3 -13.04 20.60 -3.87
CA LYS A 3 -13.77 19.67 -4.75
C LYS A 3 -13.69 18.20 -4.30
N TRP A 4 -12.67 17.81 -3.53
CA TRP A 4 -12.51 16.47 -2.93
C TRP A 4 -13.38 16.34 -1.67
N LYS A 5 -13.44 17.39 -0.83
CA LYS A 5 -14.29 17.48 0.37
C LYS A 5 -15.79 17.51 0.05
N GLN A 6 -16.21 18.22 -1.00
CA GLN A 6 -17.62 18.33 -1.38
C GLN A 6 -18.21 17.06 -2.03
N ARG A 7 -17.38 16.10 -2.49
CA ARG A 7 -17.83 14.97 -3.33
C ARG A 7 -17.63 13.58 -2.73
N LEU A 8 -16.95 13.46 -1.58
CA LEU A 8 -16.95 12.26 -0.74
C LEU A 8 -18.07 12.29 0.32
N GLN A 9 -19.18 12.98 0.06
CA GLN A 9 -20.40 12.87 0.88
C GLN A 9 -21.00 11.45 0.72
N LEU A 10 -20.34 10.47 1.33
CA LEU A 10 -20.94 9.21 1.72
C LEU A 10 -21.92 9.50 2.88
N PRO A 11 -23.06 8.78 3.00
CA PRO A 11 -24.04 9.05 4.05
C PRO A 11 -23.39 8.91 5.43
N ARG A 12 -23.24 10.02 6.15
CA ARG A 12 -22.79 10.00 7.55
C ARG A 12 -23.88 9.34 8.40
N ARG A 13 -23.63 8.12 8.90
CA ARG A 13 -24.30 7.66 10.12
C ARG A 13 -23.73 8.49 11.28
N VAL A 14 -24.65 9.15 11.97
CA VAL A 14 -24.42 10.08 13.07
C VAL A 14 -23.81 9.34 14.26
N THR A 15 -22.62 9.75 14.67
CA THR A 15 -22.16 9.59 16.06
C THR A 15 -21.91 10.98 16.62
N LYS A 16 -22.75 11.36 17.59
CA LYS A 16 -22.74 12.65 18.29
C LYS A 16 -21.38 12.93 18.92
N ALA A 17 -20.80 14.09 18.62
CA ALA A 17 -19.74 14.69 19.44
C ALA A 17 -20.40 15.52 20.55
N VAL A 18 -19.84 15.43 21.75
CA VAL A 18 -20.15 16.30 22.90
C VAL A 18 -19.16 17.46 22.85
N GLU A 19 -19.67 18.67 22.67
CA GLU A 19 -18.95 19.94 22.82
C GLU A 19 -18.75 20.28 24.30
N VAL A 20 -17.60 20.87 24.63
CA VAL A 20 -17.44 21.70 25.83
C VAL A 20 -16.62 22.94 25.44
N ASP A 21 -17.21 24.10 25.70
CA ASP A 21 -16.76 25.47 25.40
C ASP A 21 -15.81 26.08 26.44
N GLY A 22 -14.83 26.85 25.94
CA GLY A 22 -14.38 28.19 26.41
C GLY A 22 -13.59 28.35 27.73
N PRO A 23 -13.08 29.56 28.06
CA PRO A 23 -12.60 30.64 27.19
C PRO A 23 -11.24 31.25 27.64
N ALA A 24 -10.78 32.24 26.88
CA ALA A 24 -9.57 33.05 27.05
C ALA A 24 -9.65 34.08 28.20
N ALA A 25 -8.48 34.48 28.70
CA ALA A 25 -8.28 35.76 29.38
C ALA A 25 -6.92 36.36 28.98
N ALA A 26 -6.97 37.61 28.52
CA ALA A 26 -5.84 38.47 28.24
C ALA A 26 -5.55 39.30 29.49
N ASP A 27 -4.27 39.45 29.85
CA ASP A 27 -3.83 40.47 30.80
C ASP A 27 -2.70 41.29 30.20
N THR A 28 -2.91 42.59 30.29
CA THR A 28 -2.06 43.68 29.80
C THR A 28 -1.17 44.08 30.98
N LEU A 29 0.15 44.07 30.81
CA LEU A 29 1.10 44.56 31.83
C LEU A 29 2.08 45.56 31.22
N GLU A 30 2.22 46.65 31.97
CA GLU A 30 2.87 47.91 31.63
C GLU A 30 4.38 47.77 31.40
N VAL A 31 4.87 48.47 30.37
CA VAL A 31 6.29 48.61 30.06
C VAL A 31 6.78 49.92 30.68
N ARG A 32 7.74 49.84 31.61
CA ARG A 32 8.68 50.94 31.89
C ARG A 32 10.06 50.39 32.29
N GLY A 33 11.04 50.72 31.47
CA GLY A 33 12.46 50.78 31.83
C GLY A 33 13.32 49.63 31.28
N GLN A 34 13.94 49.83 30.11
CA GLN A 34 15.26 49.28 29.74
C GLN A 34 15.66 49.73 28.32
N GLU A 35 16.10 50.98 28.15
CA GLU A 35 16.53 51.54 26.84
C GLU A 35 18.02 51.28 26.49
N GLN A 36 18.71 50.35 27.15
CA GLN A 36 20.09 49.98 26.78
C GLN A 36 20.31 48.50 26.43
N GLU A 37 19.29 47.65 26.54
CA GLU A 37 19.35 46.22 26.16
C GLU A 37 18.65 45.90 24.82
N VAL A 38 17.85 46.85 24.30
CA VAL A 38 17.08 46.73 23.05
C VAL A 38 17.97 46.74 21.80
N GLY A 39 19.13 47.42 21.84
CA GLY A 39 20.06 47.47 20.70
C GLY A 39 20.77 46.14 20.41
N ARG A 40 21.09 45.34 21.44
CA ARG A 40 21.71 44.01 21.26
C ARG A 40 20.70 42.92 20.91
N GLN A 41 19.51 42.96 21.52
CA GLN A 41 18.43 42.03 21.17
C GLN A 41 17.87 42.31 19.76
N GLY A 42 17.78 43.57 19.34
CA GLY A 42 17.38 43.93 17.98
C GLY A 42 18.36 43.45 16.91
N GLN A 43 19.68 43.52 17.20
CA GLN A 43 20.71 43.00 16.30
C GLN A 43 20.67 41.47 16.22
N GLU A 44 20.51 40.75 17.34
CA GLU A 44 20.43 39.29 17.34
C GLU A 44 19.16 38.76 16.66
N VAL A 45 18.02 39.45 16.83
CA VAL A 45 16.78 39.14 16.11
C VAL A 45 16.93 39.44 14.61
N SER A 46 17.56 40.55 14.25
CA SER A 46 17.86 40.91 12.85
C SER A 46 18.80 39.89 12.20
N ASP A 47 19.85 39.46 12.88
CA ASP A 47 20.80 38.46 12.38
C ASP A 47 20.16 37.08 12.24
N ARG A 48 19.27 36.69 13.17
CA ARG A 48 18.47 35.46 13.05
C ARG A 48 17.47 35.54 11.90
N LEU A 49 16.81 36.69 11.70
CA LEU A 49 15.90 36.90 10.57
C LEU A 49 16.65 36.92 9.23
N ALA A 50 17.85 37.50 9.18
CA ALA A 50 18.72 37.49 8.01
C ALA A 50 19.24 36.07 7.70
N ALA A 51 19.65 35.31 8.72
CA ALA A 51 20.05 33.91 8.57
C ALA A 51 18.88 33.01 8.13
N LEU A 52 17.68 33.24 8.66
CA LEU A 52 16.45 32.58 8.21
C LEU A 52 16.10 32.97 6.77
N SER A 53 16.24 34.24 6.39
CA SER A 53 16.01 34.71 5.02
C SER A 53 17.01 34.08 4.04
N LEU A 54 18.30 34.03 4.39
CA LEU A 54 19.34 33.38 3.61
C LEU A 54 19.10 31.87 3.47
N SER A 55 18.64 31.20 4.54
CA SER A 55 18.26 29.79 4.52
C SER A 55 17.03 29.53 3.64
N VAL A 56 16.03 30.42 3.68
CA VAL A 56 14.83 30.37 2.83
C VAL A 56 15.20 30.61 1.36
N ASP A 57 16.07 31.56 1.06
CA ASP A 57 16.51 31.86 -0.30
C ASP A 57 17.38 30.74 -0.89
N GLN A 58 18.26 30.13 -0.10
CA GLN A 58 18.99 28.94 -0.51
C GLN A 58 18.05 27.74 -0.76
N SER A 59 17.04 27.55 0.09
CA SER A 59 16.04 26.50 -0.08
C SER A 59 15.21 26.70 -1.36
N ARG A 60 14.79 27.93 -1.64
CA ARG A 60 14.08 28.30 -2.88
C ARG A 60 14.95 28.08 -4.12
N LEU A 61 16.23 28.45 -4.06
CA LEU A 61 17.18 28.23 -5.15
C LEU A 61 17.41 26.73 -5.41
N HIS A 62 17.50 25.92 -4.35
CA HIS A 62 17.59 24.46 -4.45
C HIS A 62 16.33 23.86 -5.08
N GLU A 63 15.14 24.30 -4.68
CA GLU A 63 13.87 23.86 -5.28
C GLU A 63 13.78 24.21 -6.77
N GLN A 64 14.15 25.44 -7.16
CA GLN A 64 14.14 25.86 -8.56
C GLN A 64 15.10 25.04 -9.42
N ARG A 65 16.34 24.84 -8.94
CA ARG A 65 17.36 24.01 -9.61
C ARG A 65 16.91 22.56 -9.72
N LEU A 66 16.33 22.03 -8.65
CA LEU A 66 15.78 20.67 -8.61
C LEU A 66 14.63 20.52 -9.60
N GLY A 67 13.69 21.46 -9.62
CA GLY A 67 12.58 21.49 -10.57
C GLY A 67 13.07 21.48 -12.02
N ALA A 68 14.10 22.26 -12.35
CA ALA A 68 14.68 22.27 -13.70
C ALA A 68 15.29 20.91 -14.09
N VAL A 69 16.06 20.28 -13.18
CA VAL A 69 16.62 18.93 -13.40
C VAL A 69 15.49 17.90 -13.58
N LEU A 70 14.45 18.02 -12.77
CA LEU A 70 13.28 17.15 -12.81
C LEU A 70 12.34 17.43 -14.00
N ARG A 71 12.60 18.43 -14.86
CA ARG A 71 11.83 18.69 -16.10
C ARG A 71 12.54 18.22 -17.39
N GLY A 72 13.88 18.21 -17.42
CA GLY A 72 14.65 18.12 -18.67
C GLY A 72 14.94 16.73 -19.25
N HIS A 73 14.84 15.62 -18.51
CA HIS A 73 15.47 14.36 -18.94
C HIS A 73 14.73 13.09 -18.51
N PHE A 74 13.71 12.65 -19.25
CA PHE A 74 12.97 11.42 -18.92
C PHE A 74 12.86 10.43 -20.08
N ARG A 75 13.31 9.20 -19.82
CA ARG A 75 12.86 8.00 -20.52
C ARG A 75 12.56 6.92 -19.48
N LEU A 76 11.33 6.42 -19.51
CA LEU A 76 10.95 5.20 -18.81
C LEU A 76 11.28 4.03 -19.72
N GLU A 77 12.33 3.27 -19.40
CA GLU A 77 12.65 2.05 -20.16
C GLU A 77 11.93 0.83 -19.58
N PRO A 78 11.41 -0.07 -20.43
CA PRO A 78 10.80 -1.31 -19.99
C PRO A 78 11.82 -2.19 -19.24
N SER A 79 11.37 -2.77 -18.12
CA SER A 79 12.17 -3.64 -17.28
C SER A 79 12.25 -5.08 -17.78
N SER A 80 13.45 -5.62 -17.96
CA SER A 80 13.68 -7.07 -17.89
C SER A 80 13.56 -7.54 -16.43
N LEU A 81 13.08 -8.77 -16.22
CA LEU A 81 13.00 -9.34 -14.86
C LEU A 81 14.43 -9.56 -14.31
N PRO A 82 14.74 -9.07 -13.09
CA PRO A 82 15.98 -9.42 -12.40
C PRO A 82 16.26 -10.92 -12.37
N ILE A 83 17.53 -11.32 -12.51
CA ILE A 83 18.01 -12.71 -12.41
C ILE A 83 17.54 -13.37 -11.11
N HIS A 84 17.45 -12.60 -10.02
CA HIS A 84 16.98 -13.07 -8.71
C HIS A 84 15.55 -13.63 -8.74
N LEU A 85 14.65 -13.06 -9.56
CA LEU A 85 13.28 -13.56 -9.69
C LEU A 85 13.21 -14.92 -10.41
N LYS A 86 14.20 -15.24 -11.25
CA LYS A 86 14.31 -16.59 -11.81
C LYS A 86 14.64 -17.59 -10.70
N TYR A 87 15.62 -17.27 -9.84
CA TYR A 87 15.98 -18.11 -8.70
C TYR A 87 14.82 -18.30 -7.72
N ILE A 88 14.16 -17.21 -7.29
CA ILE A 88 13.03 -17.34 -6.36
C ILE A 88 11.88 -18.15 -6.99
N ARG A 89 11.58 -17.94 -8.27
CA ARG A 89 10.49 -18.65 -8.97
C ARG A 89 10.82 -20.12 -9.23
N GLN A 90 12.07 -20.46 -9.52
CA GLN A 90 12.48 -21.80 -9.92
C GLN A 90 12.91 -22.67 -8.75
N VAL A 91 13.35 -22.09 -7.63
CA VAL A 91 13.99 -22.83 -6.53
C VAL A 91 13.27 -22.61 -5.20
N LEU A 92 13.06 -21.36 -4.78
CA LEU A 92 12.46 -21.06 -3.47
C LEU A 92 10.95 -21.34 -3.44
N ALA A 93 10.23 -20.90 -4.47
CA ALA A 93 8.78 -21.07 -4.55
C ALA A 93 8.33 -22.55 -4.53
N PRO A 94 8.96 -23.50 -5.26
CA PRO A 94 8.56 -24.91 -5.21
C PRO A 94 8.80 -25.59 -3.86
N LYS A 95 9.89 -25.26 -3.14
CA LYS A 95 10.13 -25.80 -1.80
C LYS A 95 9.12 -25.25 -0.80
N LEU A 96 8.94 -23.93 -0.76
CA LEU A 96 7.96 -23.29 0.11
C LEU A 96 6.53 -23.78 -0.19
N GLN A 97 6.19 -23.98 -1.47
CA GLN A 97 4.91 -24.55 -1.87
C GLN A 97 4.71 -25.96 -1.31
N ARG A 98 5.72 -26.83 -1.35
CA ARG A 98 5.64 -28.18 -0.75
C ARG A 98 5.44 -28.11 0.76
N ASP A 99 6.23 -27.29 1.44
CA ASP A 99 6.15 -27.13 2.90
C ASP A 99 4.78 -26.58 3.31
N LEU A 100 4.27 -25.59 2.58
CA LEU A 100 2.93 -25.03 2.79
C LEU A 100 1.84 -26.05 2.50
N ASN A 101 1.92 -26.81 1.40
CA ASN A 101 0.94 -27.85 1.09
C ASN A 101 0.88 -28.91 2.19
N ALA A 102 2.00 -29.26 2.82
CA ALA A 102 2.01 -30.16 3.97
C ALA A 102 1.25 -29.58 5.16
N GLN A 103 1.49 -28.30 5.49
CA GLN A 103 0.78 -27.60 6.58
C GLN A 103 -0.72 -27.44 6.30
N LEU A 104 -1.10 -27.09 5.07
CA LEU A 104 -2.50 -26.94 4.67
C LEU A 104 -3.25 -28.28 4.63
N SER A 105 -2.57 -29.36 4.23
CA SER A 105 -3.14 -30.72 4.27
C SER A 105 -3.36 -31.21 5.71
N ALA A 106 -2.57 -30.71 6.67
CA ALA A 106 -2.85 -30.93 8.09
C ALA A 106 -4.08 -30.13 8.52
N LEU A 107 -4.23 -28.87 8.10
CA LEU A 107 -5.40 -28.03 8.43
C LEU A 107 -6.75 -28.66 8.01
N GLY A 108 -6.79 -29.38 6.89
CA GLY A 108 -7.98 -30.12 6.45
C GLY A 108 -8.28 -31.39 7.25
N ARG A 109 -7.29 -31.91 7.99
CA ARG A 109 -7.38 -33.12 8.82
C ARG A 109 -7.48 -32.84 10.32
N ASP A 110 -7.02 -31.67 10.76
CA ASP A 110 -6.81 -31.33 12.17
C ASP A 110 -7.95 -30.47 12.76
N ALA A 111 -8.25 -30.72 14.03
CA ALA A 111 -9.43 -30.31 14.79
C ALA A 111 -9.57 -28.80 15.12
N THR A 112 -8.91 -27.91 14.38
CA THR A 112 -8.88 -26.46 14.67
C THR A 112 -10.00 -25.66 14.03
N LEU A 113 -10.73 -26.26 13.08
CA LEU A 113 -12.09 -25.85 12.76
C LEU A 113 -13.01 -26.53 13.78
N PRO A 114 -13.92 -25.82 14.47
CA PRO A 114 -14.70 -26.39 15.58
C PRO A 114 -15.25 -27.77 15.20
N THR A 115 -14.69 -28.79 15.86
CA THR A 115 -14.98 -30.20 15.64
C THR A 115 -16.30 -30.57 16.31
N ASP A 116 -17.39 -30.08 15.74
CA ASP A 116 -18.69 -30.70 15.98
C ASP A 116 -18.88 -31.82 14.94
N GLU A 117 -18.47 -33.03 15.30
CA GLU A 117 -18.92 -34.38 14.85
C GLU A 117 -19.12 -34.70 13.35
N CYS A 118 -18.83 -33.81 12.40
CA CYS A 118 -19.04 -34.06 10.98
C CYS A 118 -17.72 -34.36 10.28
N GLY A 119 -17.32 -35.64 10.22
CA GLY A 119 -16.21 -36.11 9.37
C GLY A 119 -16.52 -36.10 7.87
N ARG A 120 -17.69 -35.58 7.46
CA ARG A 120 -18.22 -35.62 6.08
C ARG A 120 -18.38 -34.25 5.43
N CYS A 121 -18.06 -33.17 6.12
CA CYS A 121 -18.08 -31.83 5.53
C CYS A 121 -16.87 -31.66 4.58
N GLY A 122 -16.99 -32.23 3.38
CA GLY A 122 -16.06 -32.13 2.26
C GLY A 122 -16.11 -30.79 1.54
N GLY A 123 -16.17 -29.68 2.28
CA GLY A 123 -16.13 -28.33 1.69
C GLY A 123 -14.74 -27.89 1.25
N LEU A 124 -13.70 -28.65 1.61
CA LEU A 124 -12.36 -28.56 1.05
C LEU A 124 -12.20 -29.58 -0.08
N PRO A 125 -11.30 -29.36 -1.05
CA PRO A 125 -10.99 -30.32 -2.11
C PRO A 125 -10.67 -31.70 -1.53
N ALA A 126 -11.05 -32.77 -2.24
CA ALA A 126 -10.83 -34.16 -1.80
C ALA A 126 -9.35 -34.44 -1.49
N ASP A 127 -8.42 -33.87 -2.26
CA ASP A 127 -6.98 -33.98 -2.06
C ASP A 127 -6.40 -32.88 -1.13
N GLY A 128 -7.27 -32.22 -0.36
CA GLY A 128 -6.92 -31.21 0.63
C GLY A 128 -6.65 -29.82 0.05
N LEU A 129 -6.52 -28.86 0.97
CA LEU A 129 -6.14 -27.49 0.65
C LEU A 129 -4.65 -27.45 0.27
N ARG A 130 -4.34 -26.83 -0.87
CA ARG A 130 -2.99 -26.67 -1.40
C ARG A 130 -2.89 -25.39 -2.21
N VAL A 131 -1.67 -24.95 -2.44
CA VAL A 131 -1.35 -23.92 -3.43
C VAL A 131 -1.46 -24.52 -4.82
N GLU A 132 -2.32 -23.92 -5.63
CA GLU A 132 -2.51 -24.24 -7.04
C GLU A 132 -1.62 -23.39 -7.94
N ARG A 133 -1.47 -22.11 -7.58
CA ARG A 133 -0.73 -21.15 -8.40
C ARG A 133 0.08 -20.18 -7.55
N THR A 134 1.26 -19.84 -8.04
CA THR A 134 2.09 -18.77 -7.45
C THR A 134 2.25 -17.65 -8.45
N THR A 135 1.95 -16.42 -8.03
CA THR A 135 2.10 -15.21 -8.86
C THR A 135 2.97 -14.18 -8.13
N ILE A 136 3.67 -13.35 -8.92
CA ILE A 136 4.44 -12.22 -8.40
C ILE A 136 3.51 -11.01 -8.36
N SER A 137 3.51 -10.28 -7.25
CA SER A 137 2.73 -9.07 -7.05
C SER A 137 3.61 -7.87 -6.69
N GLY A 138 2.96 -6.76 -6.32
CA GLY A 138 3.62 -5.57 -5.79
C GLY A 138 4.62 -4.91 -6.75
N SER A 139 5.69 -4.36 -6.19
CA SER A 139 6.58 -3.42 -6.91
C SER A 139 7.27 -4.03 -8.13
N VAL A 140 7.59 -5.32 -8.04
CA VAL A 140 8.17 -6.09 -9.13
C VAL A 140 7.14 -6.26 -10.25
N ALA A 141 5.92 -6.67 -9.91
CA ALA A 141 4.83 -6.80 -10.87
C ALA A 141 4.51 -5.44 -11.52
N ASP A 142 4.55 -4.36 -10.77
CA ASP A 142 4.26 -3.01 -11.23
C ASP A 142 5.30 -2.44 -12.22
N ARG A 143 6.47 -3.09 -12.36
CA ARG A 143 7.62 -2.61 -13.16
C ARG A 143 8.11 -1.24 -12.69
N VAL A 144 8.29 -1.10 -11.37
CA VAL A 144 8.73 0.13 -10.69
C VAL A 144 9.94 -0.14 -9.77
N GLY A 145 10.73 -1.17 -10.08
CA GLY A 145 11.93 -1.56 -9.33
C GLY A 145 13.16 -0.67 -9.58
N TRP A 146 13.07 0.32 -10.48
CA TRP A 146 14.11 1.32 -10.67
C TRP A 146 13.53 2.59 -11.32
N ILE A 147 14.30 3.66 -11.25
CA ILE A 147 14.04 4.92 -11.94
C ILE A 147 15.30 5.34 -12.69
N THR A 148 15.14 5.83 -13.92
CA THR A 148 16.25 6.42 -14.67
C THR A 148 16.18 7.93 -14.58
N ILE A 149 17.23 8.57 -14.08
CA ILE A 149 17.34 10.03 -14.04
C ILE A 149 18.70 10.42 -14.64
N ASN A 150 18.71 11.28 -15.67
CA ASN A 150 19.93 11.68 -16.39
C ASN A 150 20.80 10.49 -16.83
N ARG A 151 20.18 9.46 -17.46
CA ARG A 151 20.82 8.19 -17.86
C ARG A 151 21.35 7.32 -16.72
N LEU A 152 21.19 7.74 -15.47
CA LEU A 152 21.53 6.91 -14.33
C LEU A 152 20.33 6.05 -13.91
N LYS A 153 20.54 4.74 -13.89
CA LYS A 153 19.59 3.78 -13.34
C LYS A 153 19.76 3.68 -11.83
N LEU A 154 18.80 4.21 -11.08
CA LEU A 154 18.71 4.08 -9.63
C LEU A 154 17.80 2.90 -9.28
N VAL A 155 18.38 1.87 -8.67
CA VAL A 155 17.63 0.69 -8.22
C VAL A 155 16.80 1.06 -6.99
N LEU A 156 15.51 0.79 -7.06
CA LEU A 156 14.60 0.89 -5.93
C LEU A 156 14.49 -0.52 -5.37
N HIS A 157 15.34 -0.85 -4.37
CA HIS A 157 15.25 -2.14 -3.68
C HIS A 157 13.78 -2.39 -3.30
N SER A 158 13.23 -3.48 -3.82
CA SER A 158 11.85 -3.87 -3.60
C SER A 158 11.83 -5.20 -2.89
N ASP A 159 11.00 -5.29 -1.86
CA ASP A 159 10.62 -6.57 -1.28
C ASP A 159 9.98 -7.45 -2.37
N HIS A 160 10.12 -8.77 -2.23
CA HIS A 160 9.61 -9.74 -3.20
C HIS A 160 8.25 -10.26 -2.78
N ASP A 161 7.18 -9.76 -3.41
CA ASP A 161 5.81 -10.11 -3.04
C ASP A 161 5.27 -11.31 -3.85
N PHE A 162 4.93 -12.41 -3.17
CA PHE A 162 4.29 -13.59 -3.74
C PHE A 162 2.87 -13.76 -3.26
N MET A 163 1.97 -14.01 -4.21
CA MET A 163 0.61 -14.46 -3.94
C MET A 163 0.50 -15.95 -4.27
N LEU A 164 0.16 -16.74 -3.26
CA LEU A 164 0.01 -18.19 -3.34
C LEU A 164 -1.50 -18.50 -3.34
N GLU A 165 -2.05 -18.74 -4.52
CA GLU A 165 -3.47 -19.01 -4.74
C GLU A 165 -3.81 -20.43 -4.29
N LEU A 166 -4.78 -20.53 -3.38
CA LEU A 166 -5.25 -21.77 -2.81
C LEU A 166 -6.40 -22.36 -3.63
N ASN A 167 -6.41 -23.68 -3.79
CA ASN A 167 -7.42 -24.44 -4.54
C ASN A 167 -8.76 -24.59 -3.79
N VAL A 168 -9.24 -23.57 -3.06
CA VAL A 168 -10.45 -23.68 -2.24
C VAL A 168 -11.68 -24.14 -3.05
N SER A 169 -11.77 -23.73 -4.31
CA SER A 169 -12.80 -24.13 -5.26
C SER A 169 -12.21 -24.21 -6.67
N ALA A 170 -12.82 -25.00 -7.55
CA ALA A 170 -12.42 -25.11 -8.96
C ALA A 170 -12.69 -23.82 -9.77
N ALA A 171 -13.57 -22.96 -9.27
CA ALA A 171 -13.86 -21.65 -9.85
C ALA A 171 -13.71 -20.55 -8.78
N PRO A 172 -13.42 -19.29 -9.18
CA PRO A 172 -13.39 -18.17 -8.24
C PRO A 172 -14.69 -18.10 -7.44
N LEU A 173 -14.56 -17.80 -6.14
CA LEU A 173 -15.69 -17.84 -5.22
C LEU A 173 -16.78 -16.82 -5.58
N ALA A 174 -18.03 -17.24 -5.46
CA ALA A 174 -19.21 -16.39 -5.59
C ALA A 174 -19.75 -15.94 -4.22
N ALA A 175 -20.69 -15.01 -4.20
CA ALA A 175 -21.42 -14.62 -3.01
C ALA A 175 -22.28 -15.78 -2.51
N GLU A 176 -22.50 -15.89 -1.20
CA GLU A 176 -23.33 -16.96 -0.61
C GLU A 176 -24.72 -17.07 -1.25
N ALA A 177 -25.36 -15.93 -1.54
CA ALA A 177 -26.68 -15.89 -2.21
C ALA A 177 -26.67 -16.45 -3.65
N ALA A 178 -25.50 -16.54 -4.29
CA ALA A 178 -25.33 -17.02 -5.66
C ALA A 178 -24.64 -18.39 -5.74
N SER A 179 -24.41 -19.05 -4.60
CA SER A 179 -23.69 -20.32 -4.51
C SER A 179 -24.59 -21.45 -4.02
N GLY A 180 -24.44 -22.63 -4.64
CA GLY A 180 -25.13 -23.84 -4.18
C GLY A 180 -24.66 -24.28 -2.79
N ALA A 181 -25.49 -25.01 -2.04
CA ALA A 181 -25.19 -25.45 -0.67
C ALA A 181 -23.84 -26.20 -0.52
N SER A 182 -23.44 -26.95 -1.56
CA SER A 182 -22.19 -27.70 -1.61
C SER A 182 -20.98 -26.90 -2.05
N GLU A 183 -21.15 -25.68 -2.55
CA GLU A 183 -20.06 -24.86 -3.09
C GLU A 183 -19.50 -23.91 -2.01
N PRO A 184 -18.18 -23.76 -1.89
CA PRO A 184 -17.60 -22.70 -1.08
C PRO A 184 -17.99 -21.32 -1.59
N CYS A 185 -18.18 -20.37 -0.68
CA CYS A 185 -18.70 -19.04 -1.02
C CYS A 185 -18.23 -17.95 -0.05
N LEU A 186 -18.58 -16.70 -0.40
CA LEU A 186 -18.24 -15.50 0.35
C LEU A 186 -19.46 -14.98 1.09
N ALA A 187 -19.31 -14.72 2.38
CA ALA A 187 -20.29 -13.97 3.16
C ALA A 187 -19.70 -12.62 3.60
N PRO A 188 -20.39 -11.49 3.37
CA PRO A 188 -19.91 -10.18 3.80
C PRO A 188 -19.80 -10.10 5.33
N SER A 189 -18.91 -9.23 5.83
CA SER A 189 -18.91 -8.79 7.22
C SER A 189 -19.49 -7.37 7.35
N ASP A 190 -19.63 -6.91 8.58
CA ASP A 190 -20.05 -5.53 8.88
C ASP A 190 -19.00 -4.47 8.49
N THR A 191 -17.78 -4.91 8.17
CA THR A 191 -16.68 -4.01 7.78
C THR A 191 -16.45 -4.09 6.28
N PRO A 192 -16.66 -2.99 5.52
CA PRO A 192 -16.36 -2.94 4.10
C PRO A 192 -14.96 -3.45 3.78
N GLY A 193 -14.90 -4.39 2.83
CA GLY A 193 -13.65 -4.99 2.36
C GLY A 193 -13.33 -6.32 3.01
N PHE A 194 -14.10 -6.75 4.01
CA PHE A 194 -13.85 -7.97 4.75
C PHE A 194 -14.99 -8.98 4.60
N TYR A 195 -14.61 -10.26 4.56
CA TYR A 195 -15.50 -11.37 4.26
C TYR A 195 -15.17 -12.58 5.12
N ARG A 196 -16.20 -13.39 5.39
CA ARG A 196 -16.07 -14.76 5.87
C ARG A 196 -16.01 -15.68 4.66
N LEU A 197 -15.07 -16.62 4.67
CA LEU A 197 -14.98 -17.65 3.66
C LEU A 197 -15.73 -18.87 4.18
N LEU A 198 -16.86 -19.19 3.55
CA LEU A 198 -17.72 -20.31 3.94
C LEU A 198 -17.39 -21.52 3.07
N LEU A 199 -17.23 -22.67 3.70
CA LEU A 199 -17.01 -23.94 3.04
C LEU A 199 -18.32 -24.55 2.54
N GLY A 200 -18.23 -25.39 1.52
CA GLY A 200 -19.34 -26.19 1.03
C GLY A 200 -19.91 -27.15 2.08
N ARG A 201 -21.21 -27.40 2.03
CA ARG A 201 -21.92 -28.35 2.90
C ARG A 201 -22.40 -29.55 2.09
N SER A 202 -22.10 -30.75 2.57
CA SER A 202 -22.69 -31.99 2.04
C SER A 202 -24.14 -32.14 2.52
N ALA A 203 -24.99 -32.79 1.72
CA ALA A 203 -26.36 -33.15 2.12
C ALA A 203 -26.39 -34.01 3.40
N GLU A 204 -25.31 -34.72 3.70
CA GLU A 204 -25.16 -35.60 4.86
C GLU A 204 -24.67 -34.87 6.11
N CYS A 205 -24.38 -33.56 6.02
CA CYS A 205 -23.92 -32.77 7.15
C CYS A 205 -25.04 -32.56 8.17
N ARG A 206 -24.78 -32.97 9.42
CA ARG A 206 -25.70 -32.80 10.57
C ARG A 206 -25.70 -31.40 11.18
N HIS A 207 -24.70 -30.57 10.87
CA HIS A 207 -24.65 -29.20 11.34
C HIS A 207 -25.57 -28.28 10.51
N PRO A 208 -26.25 -27.31 11.15
CA PRO A 208 -27.25 -26.49 10.49
C PRO A 208 -26.65 -25.44 9.54
N GLN A 209 -25.42 -24.99 9.81
CA GLN A 209 -24.77 -23.87 9.12
C GLN A 209 -23.50 -24.30 8.36
N ARG A 210 -23.09 -23.51 7.37
CA ARG A 210 -21.79 -23.66 6.71
C ARG A 210 -20.67 -23.37 7.70
N ARG A 211 -19.56 -24.10 7.56
CA ARG A 211 -18.33 -23.84 8.33
C ARG A 211 -17.53 -22.74 7.67
N GLU A 212 -16.72 -22.05 8.46
CA GLU A 212 -15.80 -21.03 7.97
C GLU A 212 -14.40 -21.62 7.78
N LEU A 213 -13.62 -21.09 6.84
CA LEU A 213 -12.16 -21.25 6.82
C LEU A 213 -11.53 -19.99 7.44
N PRO A 214 -11.05 -20.02 8.70
CA PRO A 214 -10.51 -18.84 9.35
C PRO A 214 -9.21 -18.38 8.69
N ALA A 215 -9.14 -17.09 8.35
CA ALA A 215 -7.94 -16.47 7.80
C ALA A 215 -6.68 -16.74 8.65
N ALA A 216 -6.78 -16.67 9.98
CA ALA A 216 -5.63 -16.90 10.85
C ALA A 216 -5.10 -18.33 10.83
N ALA A 217 -5.95 -19.32 10.52
CA ALA A 217 -5.53 -20.71 10.46
C ALA A 217 -4.64 -20.95 9.22
N VAL A 218 -5.05 -20.40 8.08
CA VAL A 218 -4.24 -20.38 6.84
C VAL A 218 -2.95 -19.58 7.03
N ARG A 219 -3.01 -18.44 7.72
CA ARG A 219 -1.81 -17.64 8.03
C ARG A 219 -0.84 -18.40 8.95
N ALA A 220 -1.35 -19.11 9.95
CA ALA A 220 -0.51 -19.95 10.83
C ALA A 220 0.17 -21.08 10.05
N ALA A 221 -0.54 -21.73 9.11
CA ALA A 221 0.05 -22.72 8.21
C ALA A 221 1.19 -22.13 7.36
N MET A 222 1.01 -20.92 6.83
CA MET A 222 2.07 -20.20 6.12
C MET A 222 3.27 -19.88 7.04
N THR A 223 3.03 -19.38 8.25
CA THR A 223 4.10 -19.11 9.21
C THR A 223 4.89 -20.37 9.56
N ALA A 224 4.22 -21.50 9.79
CA ALA A 224 4.87 -22.77 10.03
C ALA A 224 5.71 -23.25 8.83
N ALA A 225 5.18 -23.12 7.61
CA ALA A 225 5.89 -23.47 6.38
C ALA A 225 7.15 -22.62 6.19
N VAL A 226 7.05 -21.30 6.37
CA VAL A 226 8.19 -20.38 6.26
C VAL A 226 9.23 -20.66 7.36
N ARG A 227 8.81 -20.97 8.59
CA ARG A 227 9.75 -21.34 9.67
C ARG A 227 10.53 -22.61 9.35
N GLY A 228 9.88 -23.60 8.73
CA GLY A 228 10.56 -24.81 8.23
C GLY A 228 11.51 -24.53 7.06
N HIS A 229 11.21 -23.50 6.26
CA HIS A 229 12.02 -23.08 5.12
C HIS A 229 13.30 -22.36 5.52
N CYS A 230 13.21 -21.45 6.51
CA CYS A 230 14.29 -20.58 6.98
C CYS A 230 14.74 -21.00 8.38
N ALA A 231 15.56 -22.06 8.47
CA ALA A 231 16.12 -22.50 9.74
C ALA A 231 17.01 -21.39 10.35
N GLY A 232 16.55 -20.79 11.46
CA GLY A 232 17.36 -19.88 12.28
C GLY A 232 16.83 -18.45 12.43
N ALA A 233 15.88 -18.00 11.61
CA ALA A 233 15.25 -16.68 11.75
C ALA A 233 13.72 -16.81 11.90
N GLU A 234 13.16 -16.13 12.89
CA GLU A 234 11.70 -16.15 13.11
C GLU A 234 11.00 -15.35 12.00
N PRO A 235 10.01 -15.93 11.30
CA PRO A 235 9.28 -15.23 10.25
C PRO A 235 8.55 -14.00 10.80
N ARG A 236 8.58 -12.90 10.06
CA ARG A 236 7.84 -11.68 10.43
C ARG A 236 6.45 -11.72 9.84
N VAL A 237 5.43 -11.30 10.58
CA VAL A 237 4.06 -11.22 10.08
C VAL A 237 3.66 -9.75 9.98
N SER A 238 3.34 -9.29 8.76
CA SER A 238 2.92 -7.91 8.51
C SER A 238 1.70 -7.91 7.60
N GLY A 239 0.56 -7.45 8.11
CA GLY A 239 -0.68 -7.50 7.33
C GLY A 239 -1.07 -8.94 6.98
N PRO A 240 -1.36 -9.24 5.70
CA PRO A 240 -1.61 -10.60 5.24
C PRO A 240 -0.34 -11.40 4.92
N ALA A 241 0.85 -10.76 4.94
CA ALA A 241 2.09 -11.37 4.53
C ALA A 241 2.82 -12.06 5.70
N VAL A 242 3.46 -13.18 5.37
CA VAL A 242 4.51 -13.80 6.17
C VAL A 242 5.83 -13.57 5.43
N THR A 243 6.74 -12.88 6.08
CA THR A 243 7.99 -12.39 5.53
C THR A 243 9.17 -13.16 6.09
N PHE A 244 10.12 -13.51 5.23
CA PHE A 244 11.44 -14.00 5.62
C PHE A 244 12.53 -13.31 4.80
N ASP A 245 13.77 -13.36 5.29
CA ASP A 245 14.95 -12.89 4.56
C ASP A 245 15.61 -14.10 3.88
N ASP A 246 15.81 -14.04 2.58
CA ASP A 246 16.46 -15.10 1.79
C ASP A 246 17.99 -14.89 1.63
N GLY A 247 18.56 -13.91 2.32
CA GLY A 247 19.96 -13.48 2.21
C GLY A 247 20.19 -12.43 1.13
N GLN A 248 19.22 -12.18 0.25
CA GLN A 248 19.25 -11.12 -0.77
C GLN A 248 18.16 -10.06 -0.56
N GLY A 249 17.17 -10.34 0.29
CA GLY A 249 16.20 -9.38 0.78
C GLY A 249 14.95 -10.01 1.37
N ASP A 250 14.00 -9.16 1.73
CA ASP A 250 12.72 -9.58 2.28
C ASP A 250 11.83 -10.20 1.18
N VAL A 251 11.34 -11.41 1.47
CA VAL A 251 10.37 -12.16 0.66
C VAL A 251 9.05 -12.21 1.40
N ASP A 252 8.03 -11.54 0.85
CA ASP A 252 6.67 -11.49 1.39
C ASP A 252 5.80 -12.57 0.73
N CYS A 253 5.29 -13.49 1.54
CA CYS A 253 4.43 -14.58 1.09
C CYS A 253 3.00 -14.40 1.61
N VAL A 254 2.05 -14.34 0.68
CA VAL A 254 0.63 -14.12 0.95
C VAL A 254 -0.18 -15.27 0.39
N SER A 255 -0.76 -16.10 1.27
CA SER A 255 -1.82 -17.02 0.84
C SER A 255 -3.03 -16.23 0.36
N CYS A 256 -3.69 -16.68 -0.70
CA CYS A 256 -4.85 -15.98 -1.21
C CYS A 256 -5.85 -16.92 -1.89
N VAL A 257 -7.11 -16.46 -2.01
CA VAL A 257 -8.19 -17.25 -2.60
C VAL A 257 -8.84 -16.42 -3.71
N PRO A 258 -8.97 -16.94 -4.95
CA PRO A 258 -9.58 -16.19 -6.04
C PRO A 258 -11.08 -16.00 -5.83
N VAL A 259 -11.58 -14.82 -6.15
CA VAL A 259 -13.00 -14.46 -6.07
C VAL A 259 -13.50 -13.86 -7.37
N ARG A 260 -14.78 -14.10 -7.70
CA ARG A 260 -15.42 -13.43 -8.85
C ARG A 260 -15.49 -11.94 -8.58
N CYS A 261 -15.27 -11.14 -9.63
CA CYS A 261 -15.28 -9.69 -9.54
C CYS A 261 -16.60 -9.15 -9.00
N GLU A 262 -17.71 -9.82 -9.31
CA GLU A 262 -19.08 -9.44 -8.95
C GLU A 262 -19.53 -9.97 -7.58
N ALA A 263 -18.77 -10.91 -6.99
CA ALA A 263 -19.20 -11.65 -5.81
C ALA A 263 -18.97 -10.94 -4.48
N ALA A 264 -18.01 -10.01 -4.42
CA ALA A 264 -17.69 -9.30 -3.21
C ALA A 264 -18.64 -8.10 -3.03
N VAL A 265 -18.58 -7.18 -4.00
CA VAL A 265 -19.34 -5.92 -4.03
C VAL A 265 -19.34 -5.36 -5.45
N PRO A 266 -20.25 -4.43 -5.80
CA PRO A 266 -20.27 -3.76 -7.09
C PRO A 266 -19.14 -2.71 -7.24
N TRP A 267 -17.93 -2.97 -6.72
CA TRP A 267 -16.79 -2.03 -6.73
C TRP A 267 -16.49 -1.51 -8.15
N LEU A 268 -16.58 -2.37 -9.16
CA LEU A 268 -16.30 -1.99 -10.54
C LEU A 268 -17.42 -1.11 -11.11
N ALA A 269 -18.67 -1.36 -10.73
CA ALA A 269 -19.79 -0.51 -11.11
C ALA A 269 -19.70 0.85 -10.42
N GLU A 270 -19.35 0.86 -9.13
CA GLU A 270 -19.09 2.07 -8.34
C GLU A 270 -17.96 2.90 -8.98
N LEU A 271 -16.80 2.27 -9.25
CA LEU A 271 -15.66 2.90 -9.94
C LEU A 271 -16.03 3.46 -11.33
N ARG A 272 -16.82 2.71 -12.12
CA ARG A 272 -17.31 3.16 -13.43
C ARG A 272 -18.26 4.35 -13.34
N ALA A 273 -19.07 4.43 -12.29
CA ALA A 273 -20.02 5.51 -12.08
C ALA A 273 -19.36 6.81 -11.59
N ARG A 274 -18.15 6.76 -11.02
CA ARG A 274 -17.48 7.96 -10.50
C ARG A 274 -17.18 9.00 -11.60
N PRO A 275 -17.28 10.31 -11.30
CA PRO A 275 -16.77 11.35 -12.18
C PRO A 275 -15.27 11.20 -12.43
N ARG A 276 -14.84 11.27 -13.70
CA ARG A 276 -13.43 11.21 -14.11
C ARG A 276 -13.08 12.44 -14.97
N PRO A 277 -13.02 13.65 -14.41
CA PRO A 277 -12.81 14.87 -15.19
C PRO A 277 -11.45 14.91 -15.91
N ALA A 278 -10.45 14.18 -15.42
CA ALA A 278 -9.16 14.03 -16.10
C ALA A 278 -9.16 12.88 -17.15
N GLY A 279 -10.27 12.16 -17.33
CA GLY A 279 -10.39 11.04 -18.26
C GLY A 279 -9.66 9.76 -17.84
N TRP A 280 -9.02 9.74 -16.67
CA TRP A 280 -8.32 8.58 -16.14
C TRP A 280 -9.10 7.93 -14.97
N PRO A 281 -9.13 6.59 -14.85
CA PRO A 281 -8.76 5.62 -15.88
C PRO A 281 -9.78 5.64 -17.03
N GLY A 282 -9.31 5.46 -18.27
CA GLY A 282 -10.19 5.40 -19.44
C GLY A 282 -10.95 4.06 -19.55
N GLU A 283 -12.00 4.02 -20.37
CA GLU A 283 -12.90 2.86 -20.51
C GLU A 283 -12.19 1.55 -20.88
N ARG A 284 -11.19 1.62 -21.77
CA ARG A 284 -10.38 0.44 -22.14
C ARG A 284 -9.62 -0.14 -20.95
N LEU A 285 -9.16 0.71 -20.02
CA LEU A 285 -8.49 0.26 -18.81
C LEU A 285 -9.50 -0.32 -17.83
N LEU A 286 -10.64 0.35 -17.62
CA LEU A 286 -11.73 -0.15 -16.78
C LEU A 286 -12.26 -1.52 -17.22
N ALA A 287 -12.39 -1.76 -18.52
CA ALA A 287 -12.79 -3.06 -19.06
C ALA A 287 -11.80 -4.18 -18.68
N ARG A 288 -10.49 -3.86 -18.59
CA ARG A 288 -9.45 -4.82 -18.21
C ARG A 288 -9.38 -5.10 -16.71
N LEU A 289 -10.03 -4.30 -15.88
CA LEU A 289 -10.05 -4.50 -14.43
C LEU A 289 -11.00 -5.62 -13.98
N ALA A 290 -11.90 -6.10 -14.85
CA ALA A 290 -12.91 -7.12 -14.56
C ALA A 290 -12.35 -8.56 -14.37
N GLY A 291 -11.06 -8.70 -14.09
CA GLY A 291 -10.45 -9.99 -13.76
C GLY A 291 -10.82 -10.47 -12.35
N PRO A 292 -10.43 -11.69 -11.97
CA PRO A 292 -10.63 -12.17 -10.61
C PRO A 292 -9.92 -11.28 -9.60
N LEU A 293 -10.56 -11.07 -8.46
CA LEU A 293 -9.93 -10.48 -7.28
C LEU A 293 -9.43 -11.61 -6.37
N HIS A 294 -8.77 -11.24 -5.27
CA HIS A 294 -8.33 -12.21 -4.28
C HIS A 294 -8.81 -11.83 -2.89
N LEU A 295 -9.05 -12.84 -2.05
CA LEU A 295 -9.07 -12.70 -0.60
C LEU A 295 -7.69 -12.98 -0.02
N VAL A 296 -7.29 -12.21 0.99
CA VAL A 296 -6.04 -12.39 1.73
C VAL A 296 -6.28 -12.50 3.24
N PRO A 297 -5.50 -13.28 3.99
CA PRO A 297 -5.82 -13.68 5.37
C PRO A 297 -5.43 -12.60 6.39
N VAL A 298 -6.21 -11.52 6.45
CA VAL A 298 -6.04 -10.43 7.42
C VAL A 298 -7.40 -9.86 7.80
N GLY A 299 -7.65 -9.72 9.11
CA GLY A 299 -8.85 -9.07 9.63
C GLY A 299 -8.70 -7.55 9.77
N PRO A 300 -9.81 -6.84 9.99
CA PRO A 300 -9.81 -5.39 10.21
C PRO A 300 -9.09 -4.98 11.49
N GLY A 301 -8.97 -5.93 12.44
CA GLY A 301 -8.31 -5.82 13.73
C GLY A 301 -7.37 -7.00 13.99
N ALA A 302 -6.41 -6.87 14.91
CA ALA A 302 -5.61 -8.00 15.39
C ALA A 302 -6.47 -9.09 16.07
N ALA A 303 -7.61 -8.69 16.66
CA ALA A 303 -8.55 -9.59 17.31
C ALA A 303 -9.41 -10.40 16.32
N ASP A 304 -9.65 -9.88 15.11
CA ASP A 304 -10.48 -10.59 14.15
C ASP A 304 -9.63 -11.55 13.31
N ARG A 305 -9.58 -12.79 13.81
CA ARG A 305 -8.78 -13.88 13.26
C ARG A 305 -9.51 -14.68 12.18
N ARG A 306 -10.80 -14.42 11.95
CA ARG A 306 -11.64 -15.19 11.02
C ARG A 306 -11.72 -14.53 9.65
N LEU A 307 -11.81 -13.21 9.63
CA LEU A 307 -12.07 -12.45 8.41
C LEU A 307 -10.90 -12.43 7.43
N TRP A 308 -11.27 -12.46 6.15
CA TRP A 308 -10.42 -12.27 4.99
C TRP A 308 -10.64 -10.87 4.43
N ARG A 309 -9.61 -10.24 3.90
CA ARG A 309 -9.70 -8.94 3.24
C ARG A 309 -9.68 -9.10 1.72
N LEU A 310 -10.51 -8.34 1.02
CA LEU A 310 -10.43 -8.19 -0.42
C LEU A 310 -9.10 -7.53 -0.81
N SER A 311 -8.45 -8.07 -1.82
CA SER A 311 -7.19 -7.61 -2.36
C SER A 311 -7.33 -7.29 -3.84
N PHE A 312 -6.82 -6.12 -4.21
CA PHE A 312 -6.84 -5.60 -5.58
C PHE A 312 -5.45 -5.63 -6.23
N SER A 313 -4.53 -6.48 -5.77
CA SER A 313 -3.15 -6.51 -6.27
C SER A 313 -3.05 -6.63 -7.80
N GLY A 314 -3.88 -7.46 -8.43
CA GLY A 314 -3.94 -7.60 -9.89
C GLY A 314 -4.40 -6.31 -10.59
N PRO A 315 -5.62 -5.81 -10.30
CA PRO A 315 -6.09 -4.51 -10.77
C PRO A 315 -5.14 -3.34 -10.48
N GLU A 316 -4.50 -3.32 -9.31
CA GLU A 316 -3.49 -2.33 -8.92
C GLU A 316 -2.31 -2.33 -9.87
N SER A 317 -1.72 -3.49 -10.15
CA SER A 317 -0.61 -3.58 -11.10
C SER A 317 -1.01 -3.14 -12.50
N LEU A 318 -2.26 -3.35 -12.91
CA LEU A 318 -2.78 -2.81 -14.18
C LEU A 318 -2.84 -1.28 -14.15
N LEU A 319 -3.35 -0.68 -13.07
CA LEU A 319 -3.42 0.78 -12.92
C LEU A 319 -2.03 1.42 -12.82
N VAL A 320 -1.10 0.88 -12.03
CA VAL A 320 0.28 1.44 -11.92
C VAL A 320 0.96 1.45 -13.28
N ARG A 321 0.83 0.37 -14.06
CA ARG A 321 1.42 0.28 -15.40
C ARG A 321 0.77 1.24 -16.40
N ALA A 322 -0.49 1.64 -16.16
CA ALA A 322 -1.28 2.54 -17.00
C ALA A 322 -1.38 3.97 -16.43
N LEU A 323 -0.59 4.31 -15.41
CA LEU A 323 -0.47 5.69 -14.94
C LEU A 323 0.06 6.59 -16.06
N PRO A 324 -0.44 7.84 -16.18
CA PRO A 324 0.20 8.86 -17.00
C PRO A 324 1.69 8.96 -16.67
N ALA A 325 2.54 9.20 -17.67
CA ALA A 325 4.00 9.07 -17.52
C ALA A 325 4.54 9.92 -16.36
N ARG A 326 4.03 11.15 -16.21
CA ARG A 326 4.42 12.07 -15.13
C ARG A 326 3.89 11.67 -13.75
N ALA A 327 2.68 11.13 -13.68
CA ALA A 327 2.15 10.60 -12.44
C ALA A 327 2.92 9.37 -11.97
N ARG A 328 3.28 8.48 -12.91
CA ARG A 328 4.17 7.36 -12.64
C ARG A 328 5.55 7.81 -12.17
N TYR A 329 6.09 8.86 -12.79
CA TYR A 329 7.36 9.45 -12.38
C TYR A 329 7.30 10.02 -10.95
N CYS A 330 6.24 10.75 -10.62
CA CYS A 330 5.97 11.23 -9.27
C CYS A 330 5.95 10.07 -8.24
N LEU A 331 5.25 8.98 -8.57
CA LEU A 331 5.23 7.78 -7.72
C LEU A 331 6.62 7.18 -7.52
N LEU A 332 7.45 7.12 -8.57
CA LEU A 332 8.82 6.60 -8.49
C LEU A 332 9.73 7.49 -7.64
N LEU A 333 9.59 8.82 -7.72
CA LEU A 333 10.35 9.75 -6.88
C LEU A 333 9.97 9.62 -5.40
N LEU A 334 8.68 9.52 -5.09
CA LEU A 334 8.20 9.24 -3.74
C LEU A 334 8.82 7.94 -3.20
N ARG A 335 8.83 6.88 -4.01
CA ARG A 335 9.46 5.61 -3.64
C ARG A 335 10.96 5.73 -3.43
N LEU A 336 11.65 6.51 -4.26
CA LEU A 336 13.09 6.76 -4.14
C LEU A 336 13.43 7.42 -2.80
N VAL A 337 12.69 8.47 -2.44
CA VAL A 337 12.86 9.18 -1.17
C VAL A 337 12.59 8.24 0.00
N ARG A 338 11.49 7.47 -0.05
CA ARG A 338 11.17 6.46 0.95
C ARG A 338 12.28 5.41 1.09
N ALA A 339 12.82 4.90 -0.02
CA ALA A 339 13.88 3.90 0.00
C ALA A 339 15.16 4.44 0.66
N HIS A 340 15.49 5.71 0.43
CA HIS A 340 16.64 6.37 1.05
C HIS A 340 16.47 6.68 2.55
N ARG A 341 15.23 6.63 3.05
CA ARG A 341 14.85 6.84 4.46
C ARG A 341 13.97 5.70 4.97
N ARG A 342 14.29 4.45 4.58
CA ARG A 342 13.42 3.28 4.82
C ARG A 342 12.98 3.16 6.28
N GLN A 343 13.89 3.41 7.22
CA GLN A 343 13.62 3.34 8.67
C GLN A 343 12.75 4.51 9.14
N GLN A 344 13.07 5.74 8.73
CA GLN A 344 12.33 6.94 9.18
C GLN A 344 10.93 7.03 8.56
N LEU A 345 10.75 6.48 7.35
CA LEU A 345 9.52 6.54 6.57
C LEU A 345 8.75 5.20 6.51
N ALA A 346 9.06 4.27 7.42
CA ALA A 346 8.52 2.90 7.40
C ALA A 346 6.99 2.83 7.50
N THR A 347 6.37 3.76 8.25
CA THR A 347 4.92 3.80 8.50
C THR A 347 4.11 4.26 7.28
N VAL A 348 4.72 5.03 6.36
CA VAL A 348 4.07 5.51 5.14
C VAL A 348 4.12 4.41 4.09
N SER A 349 3.09 3.57 4.04
CA SER A 349 2.98 2.47 3.08
C SER A 349 3.03 2.95 1.61
N SER A 350 3.66 2.17 0.73
CA SER A 350 3.67 2.44 -0.71
C SER A 350 2.25 2.33 -1.27
N TYR A 351 1.39 1.52 -0.65
CA TYR A 351 -0.01 1.41 -1.00
C TYR A 351 -0.78 2.72 -0.74
N TYR A 352 -0.45 3.46 0.33
CA TYR A 352 -1.06 4.77 0.59
C TYR A 352 -0.67 5.78 -0.49
N LEU A 353 0.61 5.81 -0.86
CA LEU A 353 1.12 6.70 -1.91
C LEU A 353 0.51 6.37 -3.29
N LYS A 354 0.43 5.08 -3.65
CA LYS A 354 -0.23 4.63 -4.89
C LYS A 354 -1.70 5.03 -4.91
N THR A 355 -2.42 4.79 -3.81
CA THR A 355 -3.84 5.14 -3.67
C THR A 355 -4.06 6.65 -3.88
N CYS A 356 -3.23 7.48 -3.25
CA CYS A 356 -3.28 8.94 -3.44
C CYS A 356 -2.98 9.34 -4.90
N VAL A 357 -1.96 8.73 -5.53
CA VAL A 357 -1.64 8.99 -6.96
C VAL A 357 -2.81 8.61 -7.86
N PHE A 358 -3.48 7.48 -7.64
CA PHE A 358 -4.65 7.08 -8.42
C PHE A 358 -5.81 8.08 -8.29
N TRP A 359 -6.14 8.47 -7.05
CA TRP A 359 -7.15 9.50 -6.81
C TRP A 359 -6.79 10.80 -7.50
N LEU A 360 -5.56 11.27 -7.38
CA LEU A 360 -5.12 12.50 -8.05
C LEU A 360 -5.18 12.38 -9.57
N CYS A 361 -4.84 11.23 -10.17
CA CYS A 361 -4.94 11.02 -11.62
C CYS A 361 -6.39 11.08 -12.11
N GLN A 362 -7.35 10.63 -11.30
CA GLN A 362 -8.77 10.72 -11.65
C GLN A 362 -9.28 12.16 -11.74
N TRP A 363 -8.70 13.06 -10.93
CA TRP A 363 -9.19 14.43 -10.78
C TRP A 363 -8.33 15.50 -11.46
N ARG A 364 -7.03 15.26 -11.62
CA ARG A 364 -6.06 16.23 -12.15
C ARG A 364 -5.70 15.91 -13.60
N PRO A 365 -5.90 16.86 -14.53
CA PRO A 365 -5.41 16.74 -15.89
C PRO A 365 -3.90 16.47 -15.94
N GLU A 366 -3.43 15.82 -17.00
CA GLU A 366 -2.01 15.49 -17.16
C GLU A 366 -1.08 16.72 -17.15
N ALA A 367 -1.59 17.88 -17.56
CA ALA A 367 -0.88 19.16 -17.50
C ALA A 367 -0.49 19.57 -16.06
N ASP A 368 -1.26 19.18 -15.05
CA ASP A 368 -0.98 19.53 -13.64
C ASP A 368 0.17 18.70 -13.03
N TRP A 369 0.64 17.67 -13.74
CA TRP A 369 1.75 16.82 -13.33
C TRP A 369 3.11 17.30 -13.84
N GLN A 370 3.15 18.43 -14.56
CA GLN A 370 4.36 19.00 -15.17
C GLN A 370 5.45 19.35 -14.17
N GLU A 371 5.04 19.82 -12.99
CA GLU A 371 5.94 20.26 -11.91
C GLU A 371 6.10 19.13 -10.88
N PRO A 372 7.21 18.35 -10.90
CA PRO A 372 7.28 17.11 -10.13
C PRO A 372 7.26 17.34 -8.62
N LEU A 373 7.87 18.43 -8.14
CA LEU A 373 7.81 18.79 -6.71
C LEU A 373 6.38 19.15 -6.29
N ALA A 374 5.66 19.92 -7.11
CA ALA A 374 4.27 20.26 -6.83
C ALA A 374 3.37 19.01 -6.86
N ALA A 375 3.62 18.07 -7.78
CA ALA A 375 2.94 16.78 -7.85
C ALA A 375 3.20 15.93 -6.60
N ILE A 376 4.46 15.82 -6.15
CA ILE A 376 4.81 15.08 -4.93
C ILE A 376 4.14 15.71 -3.70
N ARG A 377 4.24 17.03 -3.55
CA ARG A 377 3.60 17.76 -2.44
C ARG A 377 2.09 17.53 -2.42
N ALA A 378 1.45 17.50 -3.59
CA ALA A 378 0.03 17.21 -3.68
C ALA A 378 -0.34 15.78 -3.23
N VAL A 379 0.48 14.78 -3.55
CA VAL A 379 0.29 13.41 -3.06
C VAL A 379 0.39 13.37 -1.54
N LEU A 380 1.42 14.01 -0.97
CA LEU A 380 1.62 14.05 0.48
C LEU A 380 0.53 14.86 1.20
N ALA A 381 0.06 15.96 0.62
CA ALA A 381 -1.03 16.77 1.16
C ALA A 381 -2.37 16.00 1.16
N MET A 382 -2.65 15.23 0.10
CA MET A 382 -3.83 14.35 0.08
C MET A 382 -3.73 13.28 1.17
N LEU A 383 -2.55 12.69 1.37
CA LEU A 383 -2.33 11.70 2.42
C LEU A 383 -2.50 12.33 3.82
N GLU A 384 -1.96 13.51 4.06
CA GLU A 384 -2.11 14.25 5.33
C GLU A 384 -3.58 14.54 5.65
N GLU A 385 -4.35 15.05 4.68
CA GLU A 385 -5.78 15.28 4.85
C GLU A 385 -6.53 13.96 5.13
N ALA A 386 -6.20 12.87 4.45
CA ALA A 386 -6.82 11.57 4.73
C ALA A 386 -6.50 11.08 6.15
N ILE A 387 -5.28 11.31 6.64
CA ILE A 387 -4.87 11.00 8.02
C ILE A 387 -5.68 11.81 9.03
N ASP A 388 -5.89 13.11 8.76
CA ASP A 388 -6.70 13.97 9.61
C ASP A 388 -8.16 13.50 9.69
N GLN A 389 -8.67 12.92 8.61
CA GLN A 389 -10.00 12.30 8.56
C GLN A 389 -10.05 10.87 9.11
N GLY A 390 -8.90 10.26 9.40
CA GLY A 390 -8.79 8.84 9.77
C GLY A 390 -9.22 7.87 8.66
N PHE A 391 -9.37 8.35 7.42
CA PHE A 391 -9.96 7.59 6.33
C PHE A 391 -9.30 7.93 4.99
N LEU A 392 -8.66 6.93 4.38
CA LEU A 392 -8.17 7.00 3.02
C LEU A 392 -8.98 5.98 2.18
N PRO A 393 -9.90 6.42 1.31
CA PRO A 393 -10.72 5.50 0.53
C PRO A 393 -9.84 4.69 -0.43
N CYS A 394 -10.07 3.39 -0.49
CA CYS A 394 -9.46 2.54 -1.51
C CYS A 394 -9.90 3.05 -2.89
N PHE A 395 -8.95 3.13 -3.81
CA PHE A 395 -9.25 3.58 -5.16
C PHE A 395 -10.23 2.66 -5.87
N PHE A 396 -10.24 1.36 -5.61
CA PHE A 396 -11.15 0.44 -6.30
C PHE A 396 -12.56 0.44 -5.70
N TRP A 397 -12.68 0.63 -4.39
CA TRP A 397 -13.96 0.68 -3.68
C TRP A 397 -13.92 1.73 -2.58
N SER A 398 -14.65 2.84 -2.76
CA SER A 398 -14.48 4.03 -1.93
C SER A 398 -14.93 3.87 -0.48
N GLU A 399 -15.77 2.89 -0.18
CA GLU A 399 -16.20 2.61 1.20
C GLU A 399 -15.15 1.86 2.01
N MET A 400 -14.18 1.22 1.36
CA MET A 400 -13.11 0.49 2.04
C MET A 400 -12.00 1.46 2.45
N ASN A 401 -11.73 1.58 3.75
CA ASN A 401 -10.59 2.33 4.26
C ASN A 401 -9.28 1.54 4.04
N VAL A 402 -8.26 2.17 3.47
CA VAL A 402 -6.94 1.52 3.35
C VAL A 402 -6.10 1.63 4.62
N PHE A 403 -6.42 2.56 5.54
CA PHE A 403 -5.80 2.58 6.86
C PHE A 403 -6.31 1.41 7.68
N ARG A 404 -5.40 0.53 8.10
CA ARG A 404 -5.71 -0.60 8.96
C ARG A 404 -5.72 -0.16 10.42
N GLU A 405 -6.85 -0.35 11.10
CA GLU A 405 -7.06 0.03 12.50
C GLU A 405 -6.58 1.48 12.75
N PRO A 406 -7.28 2.50 12.23
CA PRO A 406 -6.86 3.89 12.30
C PRO A 406 -7.02 4.46 13.73
N THR A 407 -6.28 3.92 14.71
CA THR A 407 -6.27 4.43 16.07
C THR A 407 -5.60 5.81 16.12
N PRO A 408 -5.94 6.67 17.10
CA PRO A 408 -5.33 7.99 17.24
C PRO A 408 -3.80 7.95 17.26
N GLU A 409 -3.21 6.94 17.92
CA GLU A 409 -1.75 6.78 18.03
C GLU A 409 -1.12 6.45 16.69
N ARG A 410 -1.73 5.55 15.92
CA ARG A 410 -1.25 5.18 14.57
C ARG A 410 -1.38 6.34 13.59
N LEU A 411 -2.48 7.07 13.64
CA LEU A 411 -2.68 8.26 12.82
C LEU A 411 -1.69 9.37 13.19
N ALA A 412 -1.43 9.59 14.48
CA ALA A 412 -0.42 10.54 14.94
C ALA A 412 0.99 10.16 14.47
N ALA A 413 1.37 8.88 14.58
CA ALA A 413 2.64 8.38 14.07
C ALA A 413 2.76 8.55 12.55
N LEU A 414 1.69 8.26 11.81
CA LEU A 414 1.66 8.43 10.36
C LEU A 414 1.76 9.91 9.97
N ARG A 415 1.03 10.81 10.65
CA ARG A 415 1.13 12.28 10.45
C ARG A 415 2.55 12.77 10.66
N PHE A 416 3.18 12.36 11.76
CA PHE A 416 4.57 12.70 12.06
C PHE A 416 5.52 12.25 10.94
N THR A 417 5.36 11.03 10.44
CA THR A 417 6.17 10.51 9.35
C THR A 417 5.93 11.25 8.03
N VAL A 418 4.69 11.62 7.71
CA VAL A 418 4.38 12.41 6.50
C VAL A 418 5.03 13.79 6.55
N ARG A 419 5.02 14.47 7.71
CA ARG A 419 5.71 15.76 7.88
C ARG A 419 7.22 15.63 7.67
N ARG A 420 7.85 14.62 8.28
CA ARG A 420 9.26 14.30 8.02
C ARG A 420 9.53 14.03 6.54
N PHE A 421 8.63 13.33 5.86
CA PHE A 421 8.73 13.10 4.42
C PHE A 421 8.78 14.44 3.66
N GLN A 422 7.85 15.36 3.97
CA GLN A 422 7.80 16.67 3.33
C GLN A 422 9.08 17.49 3.56
N GLU A 423 9.60 17.49 4.79
CA GLU A 423 10.84 18.21 5.18
C GLU A 423 12.08 17.66 4.43
N ASP A 424 12.24 16.34 4.41
CA ASP A 424 13.40 15.68 3.82
C ASP A 424 13.37 15.65 2.27
N LEU A 425 12.20 15.87 1.66
CA LEU A 425 11.95 15.66 0.24
C LEU A 425 12.96 16.37 -0.67
N VAL A 426 13.09 17.69 -0.51
CA VAL A 426 13.92 18.52 -1.40
C VAL A 426 15.39 18.16 -1.21
N HIS A 427 15.84 18.05 0.04
CA HIS A 427 17.22 17.74 0.37
C HIS A 427 17.66 16.37 -0.17
N ILE A 428 16.83 15.33 -0.02
CA ILE A 428 17.14 13.99 -0.51
C ILE A 428 17.20 13.97 -2.03
N LEU A 429 16.19 14.53 -2.71
CA LEU A 429 16.18 14.58 -4.16
C LEU A 429 17.37 15.36 -4.71
N TYR A 430 17.70 16.52 -4.12
CA TYR A 430 18.88 17.30 -4.49
C TYR A 430 20.17 16.52 -4.28
N THR A 431 20.34 15.86 -3.12
CA THR A 431 21.53 15.06 -2.81
C THR A 431 21.70 13.91 -3.79
N LEU A 432 20.63 13.16 -4.05
CA LEU A 432 20.64 12.04 -4.98
C LEU A 432 21.01 12.51 -6.38
N LEU A 433 20.44 13.61 -6.88
CA LEU A 433 20.69 14.09 -8.23
C LEU A 433 22.04 14.80 -8.42
N ASN A 434 22.69 15.24 -7.34
CA ASN A 434 24.01 15.87 -7.40
C ASN A 434 25.15 14.89 -7.13
N ARG A 435 24.96 13.87 -6.28
CA ARG A 435 25.93 12.77 -6.16
C ARG A 435 26.20 12.10 -7.51
N THR A 436 25.18 12.05 -8.34
CA THR A 436 25.24 11.45 -9.68
C THR A 436 25.97 12.34 -10.68
N LYS A 437 26.10 13.65 -10.42
CA LYS A 437 27.00 14.54 -11.19
C LYS A 437 28.46 14.39 -10.78
N LYS A 438 28.76 14.25 -9.47
CA LYS A 438 30.14 14.09 -8.96
C LYS A 438 30.82 12.78 -9.41
N VAL A 439 30.09 11.67 -9.48
CA VAL A 439 30.62 10.39 -9.98
C VAL A 439 31.03 10.48 -11.46
N TRP A 440 30.41 11.37 -12.24
CA TRP A 440 30.78 11.64 -13.64
C TRP A 440 31.86 12.71 -13.78
N GLY A 441 31.94 13.69 -12.87
CA GLY A 441 33.06 14.64 -12.82
C GLY A 441 34.41 13.97 -12.53
N LEU A 442 34.42 12.85 -11.81
CA LEU A 442 35.62 12.05 -11.56
C LEU A 442 35.91 11.01 -12.67
N ARG A 443 34.91 10.56 -13.42
CA ARG A 443 35.12 9.62 -14.56
C ARG A 443 35.47 10.31 -15.87
N MET A 444 34.99 11.52 -16.11
CA MET A 444 35.36 12.31 -17.30
C MET A 444 36.82 12.79 -17.29
N ILE A 445 37.45 12.86 -16.11
CA ILE A 445 38.89 13.18 -15.97
C ILE A 445 39.74 11.92 -16.17
N ALA A 446 39.18 10.72 -15.97
CA ALA A 446 39.92 9.46 -16.10
C ALA A 446 39.85 8.81 -17.50
N ASP A 447 39.05 9.37 -18.42
CA ASP A 447 38.93 8.92 -19.82
C ASP A 447 39.52 9.95 -20.82
N GLN A 448 40.38 10.87 -20.34
CA GLN A 448 41.09 11.84 -21.19
C GLN A 448 42.63 11.81 -21.07
N ASP A 449 43.21 10.77 -20.45
CA ASP A 449 44.66 10.52 -20.47
C ASP A 449 45.00 9.17 -21.08
#